data_AF-M2PNZ1-F1
#
_entry.id   AF-M2PNZ1-F1
#
_cell.length_a   1.000
_cell.length_b   1.000
_cell.length_c   1.000
_cell.angle_alpha   90.00
_cell.angle_beta   90.00
_cell.angle_gamma   90.00
#
_symmetry.space_group_name_H-M   'P 1'
#
loop_
_entity.id
_entity.type
_entity.pdbx_description
1 polymer ?
#
loop_
_entity_poly.entity_id
_entity_poly.type
_entity_poly.pdbx_seq_one_letter_code
_entity_poly.pdbx_strand_id
1 'polypeptide(L)'
;MNGTLVMARSLDSIPRQSLESYIRALQGSLSTGSRVHLGITIRDPSVSTFSTSFILAALPFFSRSPPKTNTADAANALLIPPSLVIPASATRTTTPLFTKLPQVLELLTSGHSPLKIERVQNVSHDYALFLNSHVRNLEDDAQVRGNFVHRWGMRKWRQERFLTSWEAGAMNAGLLERWTIVVQKS
;
A
#
# COMPACT_ATOMS: atom_id res chain seq x y z
N MET A 1 22.74 -0.62 -6.67
CA MET A 1 22.17 -0.54 -5.31
C MET A 1 20.88 -1.34 -5.31
N ASN A 2 20.85 -2.50 -4.65
CA ASN A 2 19.66 -3.36 -4.60
C ASN A 2 18.68 -2.76 -3.58
N GLY A 3 17.63 -2.10 -4.09
CA GLY A 3 16.53 -1.61 -3.27
C GLY A 3 15.67 -2.77 -2.79
N THR A 4 16.08 -3.42 -1.69
CA THR A 4 15.22 -4.38 -1.00
C THR A 4 14.02 -3.62 -0.44
N LEU A 5 12.82 -3.89 -0.95
CA LEU A 5 11.58 -3.32 -0.41
C LEU A 5 11.41 -3.84 1.03
N VAL A 6 11.80 -3.03 2.02
CA VAL A 6 11.62 -3.33 3.44
C VAL A 6 10.12 -3.40 3.71
N MET A 7 9.66 -4.38 4.51
CA MET A 7 8.25 -4.52 4.89
C MET A 7 7.77 -3.30 5.69
N ALA A 8 7.29 -2.29 4.98
CA ALA A 8 6.73 -1.08 5.55
C ALA A 8 5.28 -1.32 5.96
N ARG A 9 4.86 -0.83 7.13
CA ARG A 9 3.44 -0.78 7.49
C ARG A 9 2.75 0.21 6.56
N SER A 10 1.76 -0.24 5.81
CA SER A 10 1.04 0.61 4.86
C SER A 10 -0.04 1.43 5.56
N LEU A 11 -0.03 2.75 5.37
CA LEU A 11 -1.07 3.65 5.83
C LEU A 11 -2.29 3.68 4.90
N ASP A 12 -2.17 3.13 3.68
CA ASP A 12 -3.24 3.13 2.65
C ASP A 12 -4.49 2.33 3.07
N SER A 13 -4.32 1.44 4.03
CA SER A 13 -5.37 0.56 4.54
C SER A 13 -6.05 1.13 5.78
N ILE A 14 -5.61 2.29 6.26
CA ILE A 14 -6.18 2.96 7.43
C ILE A 14 -7.15 4.03 6.92
N PRO A 15 -8.45 3.99 7.32
CA PRO A 15 -9.40 5.02 6.94
C PRO A 15 -8.95 6.39 7.41
N ARG A 16 -9.17 7.43 6.60
CA ARG A 16 -8.67 8.80 6.87
C ARG A 16 -9.09 9.29 8.25
N GLN A 17 -10.33 9.06 8.64
CA GLN A 17 -10.87 9.45 9.95
C GLN A 17 -10.20 8.76 11.14
N SER A 18 -9.52 7.63 10.91
CA SER A 18 -8.81 6.85 11.92
C SER A 18 -7.30 6.98 11.79
N LEU A 19 -6.79 7.77 10.83
CA LEU A 19 -5.36 7.88 10.56
C LEU A 19 -4.62 8.49 11.75
N GLU A 20 -5.14 9.57 12.33
CA GLU A 20 -4.53 10.20 13.49
C GLU A 20 -4.53 9.25 14.68
N SER A 21 -5.68 8.67 15.06
CA SER A 21 -5.75 7.76 16.20
C SER A 21 -4.83 6.54 16.03
N TYR A 22 -4.72 6.01 14.81
CA TYR A 22 -3.77 4.95 14.47
C TYR A 22 -2.31 5.40 14.67
N ILE A 23 -1.94 6.60 14.20
CA ILE A 23 -0.59 7.14 14.40
C ILE A 23 -0.29 7.36 15.89
N ARG A 24 -1.26 7.87 16.67
CA ARG A 24 -1.09 8.04 18.12
C ARG A 24 -0.90 6.69 18.83
N ALA A 25 -1.69 5.69 18.46
CA ALA A 25 -1.53 4.34 19.00
C ALA A 25 -0.17 3.74 18.62
N LEU A 26 0.28 3.94 17.38
CA LEU A 26 1.62 3.54 16.94
C LEU A 26 2.70 4.21 17.81
N GLN A 27 2.65 5.53 17.98
CA GLN A 27 3.58 6.31 18.80
C GLN A 27 3.71 5.80 20.23
N GLY A 28 2.59 5.39 20.85
CA GLY A 28 2.57 4.83 22.20
C GLY A 28 3.03 3.37 22.29
N SER A 29 2.87 2.60 21.21
CA SER A 29 3.25 1.18 21.16
C SER A 29 4.74 0.92 20.92
N LEU A 30 5.49 1.94 20.48
CA LEU A 30 6.90 1.80 20.13
C LEU A 30 7.81 1.99 21.35
N SER A 31 8.76 1.07 21.52
CA SER A 31 9.83 1.19 22.52
C SER A 31 10.87 2.22 22.06
N THR A 32 11.49 2.93 23.01
CA THR A 32 12.61 3.84 22.73
C THR A 32 13.73 3.12 21.97
N GLY A 33 14.28 3.81 20.97
CA GLY A 33 15.29 3.30 20.04
C GLY A 33 14.73 2.54 18.84
N SER A 34 13.47 2.11 18.86
CA SER A 34 12.87 1.33 17.77
C SER A 34 12.68 2.15 16.49
N ARG A 35 12.86 1.50 15.34
CA ARG A 35 12.66 2.06 14.00
C ARG A 35 11.48 1.42 13.30
N VAL A 36 10.70 2.22 12.59
CA VAL A 36 9.53 1.77 11.83
C VAL A 36 9.59 2.34 10.42
N HIS A 37 9.33 1.47 9.44
CA HIS A 37 9.12 1.84 8.06
C HIS A 37 7.61 1.97 7.81
N LEU A 38 7.19 3.13 7.33
CA LEU A 38 5.81 3.42 6.98
C LEU A 38 5.73 3.68 5.48
N GLY A 39 4.74 3.07 4.82
CA GLY A 39 4.46 3.30 3.40
C GLY A 39 3.16 4.06 3.27
N ILE A 40 3.13 5.11 2.45
CA ILE A 40 1.89 5.80 2.11
C ILE A 40 1.86 6.13 0.62
N THR A 41 0.71 5.91 0.02
CA THR A 41 0.37 6.39 -1.32
C THR A 41 -0.42 7.67 -1.16
N ILE A 42 -0.09 8.69 -1.94
CA ILE A 42 -0.86 9.93 -2.00
C ILE A 42 -1.18 10.27 -3.45
N ARG A 43 -2.25 11.03 -3.66
CA ARG A 43 -2.51 11.69 -4.93
C ARG A 43 -1.47 12.79 -5.15
N ASP A 44 -0.97 12.88 -6.37
CA ASP A 44 -0.10 14.00 -6.74
C ASP A 44 -0.80 15.36 -6.50
N PRO A 45 -0.12 16.37 -5.94
CA PRO A 45 -0.71 17.67 -5.64
C PRO A 45 -1.27 18.41 -6.87
N SER A 46 -0.73 18.17 -8.07
CA SER A 46 -1.15 18.80 -9.33
C SER A 46 -2.48 18.25 -9.88
N VAL A 47 -2.90 17.06 -9.43
CA VAL A 47 -4.16 16.44 -9.86
C VAL A 47 -5.33 17.15 -9.17
N SER A 48 -6.24 17.77 -9.91
CA SER A 48 -7.44 18.40 -9.34
C SER A 48 -8.51 17.36 -8.96
N THR A 49 -9.22 17.55 -7.84
CA THR A 49 -10.16 16.59 -7.21
C THR A 49 -11.40 16.24 -8.04
N PHE A 50 -11.66 16.98 -9.11
CA PHE A 50 -12.78 16.72 -10.04
C PHE A 50 -12.31 16.53 -11.49
N SER A 51 -11.01 16.35 -11.69
CA SER A 51 -10.44 16.10 -13.01
C SER A 51 -10.60 14.64 -13.41
N THR A 52 -10.54 14.36 -14.71
CA THR A 52 -10.38 13.00 -15.23
C THR A 52 -9.20 12.30 -14.59
N SER A 53 -8.07 12.99 -14.43
CA SER A 53 -6.87 12.48 -13.75
C SER A 53 -7.14 12.00 -12.31
N PHE A 54 -8.03 12.66 -11.57
CA PHE A 54 -8.45 12.21 -10.25
C PHE A 54 -9.25 10.91 -10.32
N ILE A 55 -10.18 10.79 -11.27
CA ILE A 55 -10.95 9.57 -11.48
C ILE A 55 -10.00 8.40 -11.80
N LEU A 56 -9.02 8.64 -12.68
CA LEU A 56 -8.00 7.63 -13.03
C LEU A 56 -7.16 7.24 -11.79
N ALA A 57 -6.77 8.20 -10.96
CA ALA A 57 -6.02 7.96 -9.72
C ALA A 57 -6.84 7.19 -8.66
N ALA A 58 -8.16 7.34 -8.65
CA ALA A 58 -9.05 6.76 -7.64
C ALA A 58 -9.32 5.27 -7.83
N LEU A 59 -9.27 4.77 -9.07
CA LEU A 59 -9.70 3.41 -9.45
C LEU A 59 -9.07 2.28 -8.61
N PRO A 60 -7.76 2.27 -8.29
CA PRO A 60 -7.14 1.22 -7.48
C PRO A 60 -7.69 1.12 -6.05
N PHE A 61 -8.29 2.18 -5.53
CA PHE A 61 -8.73 2.34 -4.14
C PHE A 61 -10.22 2.09 -3.92
N PHE A 62 -10.99 1.81 -4.98
CA PHE A 62 -12.37 1.39 -4.81
C PHE A 62 -12.46 0.00 -4.16
N SER A 63 -13.49 -0.18 -3.33
CA SER A 63 -13.71 -1.42 -2.60
C SER A 63 -13.78 -2.61 -3.56
N ARG A 64 -12.83 -3.53 -3.43
CA ARG A 64 -12.83 -4.80 -4.17
C ARG A 64 -13.79 -5.72 -3.42
N SER A 65 -14.72 -6.38 -4.13
CA SER A 65 -15.71 -7.27 -3.48
C SER A 65 -15.01 -8.24 -2.52
N PRO A 66 -15.54 -8.49 -1.30
CA PRO A 66 -14.88 -9.37 -0.35
C PRO A 66 -14.69 -10.77 -0.98
N PRO A 67 -13.58 -11.46 -0.66
CA PRO A 67 -13.44 -12.85 -1.04
C PRO A 67 -14.60 -13.65 -0.43
N LYS A 68 -15.19 -14.56 -1.19
CA LYS A 68 -16.02 -15.62 -0.59
C LYS A 68 -15.07 -16.48 0.22
N THR A 69 -15.03 -16.28 1.54
CA THR A 69 -14.24 -17.12 2.45
C THR A 69 -14.86 -18.50 2.47
N ASN A 70 -14.27 -19.45 1.73
CA ASN A 70 -14.37 -20.85 2.09
C ASN A 70 -13.42 -21.05 3.28
N THR A 71 -13.97 -21.46 4.42
CA THR A 71 -13.31 -21.60 5.72
C THR A 71 -12.15 -22.59 5.76
N ALA A 72 -11.87 -23.30 4.66
CA ALA A 72 -10.80 -24.30 4.56
C ALA A 72 -9.42 -23.73 4.17
N ASP A 73 -9.34 -22.53 3.57
CA ASP A 73 -8.10 -22.05 2.91
C ASP A 73 -7.17 -21.19 3.79
N ALA A 74 -7.48 -21.06 5.09
CA ALA A 74 -6.64 -20.32 6.04
C ALA A 74 -5.32 -21.04 6.36
N ALA A 75 -5.31 -22.38 6.30
CA ALA A 75 -4.14 -23.18 6.65
C ALA A 75 -2.99 -23.10 5.61
N ASN A 76 -3.30 -22.82 4.34
CA ASN A 76 -2.32 -22.74 3.25
C ASN A 76 -1.67 -21.35 3.08
N ALA A 77 -1.92 -20.41 3.99
CA ALA A 77 -1.37 -19.05 3.94
C ALA A 77 0.14 -18.95 4.28
N LEU A 78 0.79 -20.07 4.64
CA LEU A 78 2.15 -20.11 5.19
C LEU A 78 3.28 -20.28 4.15
N LEU A 79 2.96 -20.41 2.85
CA LEU A 79 3.97 -20.72 1.82
C LEU A 79 4.38 -19.53 0.92
N ILE A 80 3.87 -18.33 1.16
CA ILE A 80 4.35 -17.11 0.49
C ILE A 80 5.27 -16.39 1.46
N PRO A 81 6.52 -16.04 1.09
CA PRO A 81 7.37 -15.23 1.94
C PRO A 81 6.64 -13.91 2.27
N PRO A 82 6.59 -13.52 3.56
CA PRO A 82 5.78 -12.38 4.01
C PRO A 82 6.15 -11.04 3.36
N SER A 83 7.29 -10.99 2.64
CA SER A 83 7.82 -9.83 1.92
C SER A 83 7.16 -9.55 0.55
N LEU A 84 6.37 -10.48 0.01
CA LEU A 84 5.69 -10.32 -1.30
C LEU A 84 4.16 -10.34 -1.20
N VAL A 85 3.63 -10.43 0.02
CA VAL A 85 2.20 -10.32 0.25
C VAL A 85 1.84 -8.83 0.24
N ILE A 86 1.43 -8.31 -0.92
CA ILE A 86 0.45 -7.22 -0.91
C ILE A 86 -0.77 -7.86 -0.22
N PRO A 87 -1.15 -7.43 1.00
CA PRO A 87 -2.22 -8.10 1.71
C PRO A 87 -3.49 -8.00 0.87
N ALA A 88 -3.85 -9.13 0.24
CA ALA A 88 -5.10 -9.31 -0.49
C ALA A 88 -6.34 -9.08 0.40
N SER A 89 -6.14 -8.89 1.72
CA SER A 89 -7.16 -8.62 2.73
C SER A 89 -7.10 -7.21 3.33
N ALA A 90 -6.12 -6.36 3.00
CA ALA A 90 -6.13 -5.03 3.57
C ALA A 90 -7.13 -4.19 2.77
N THR A 91 -8.30 -3.95 3.36
CA THR A 91 -9.35 -3.09 2.81
C THR A 91 -8.71 -1.79 2.34
N ARG A 92 -8.56 -1.64 1.02
CA ARG A 92 -8.04 -0.41 0.42
C ARG A 92 -9.03 0.69 0.78
N THR A 93 -8.50 1.80 1.29
CA THR A 93 -9.29 2.96 1.68
C THR A 93 -9.07 4.07 0.67
N THR A 94 -9.91 5.11 0.70
CA THR A 94 -9.71 6.32 -0.09
C THR A 94 -8.68 7.27 0.54
N THR A 95 -8.04 6.89 1.64
CA THR A 95 -7.01 7.69 2.33
C THR A 95 -5.93 8.21 1.38
N PRO A 96 -5.40 7.42 0.44
CA PRO A 96 -4.42 7.92 -0.53
C PRO A 96 -4.90 9.12 -1.37
N LEU A 97 -6.21 9.27 -1.59
CA LEU A 97 -6.74 10.34 -2.43
C LEU A 97 -6.86 11.68 -1.70
N PHE A 98 -6.84 11.66 -0.37
CA PHE A 98 -7.17 12.83 0.45
C PHE A 98 -6.11 13.17 1.50
N THR A 99 -5.19 12.25 1.78
CA THR A 99 -4.08 12.48 2.69
C THR A 99 -2.92 13.12 1.96
N LYS A 100 -2.27 14.08 2.61
CA LYS A 100 -1.07 14.77 2.11
C LYS A 100 0.13 14.37 2.94
N LEU A 101 1.30 14.26 2.31
CA LEU A 101 2.55 13.92 3.01
C LEU A 101 2.85 14.86 4.19
N PRO A 102 2.77 16.21 4.06
CA PRO A 102 3.05 17.11 5.19
C PRO A 102 2.17 16.84 6.41
N GLN A 103 0.89 16.53 6.20
CA GLN A 103 -0.05 16.21 7.28
C GLN A 103 0.38 14.94 8.03
N VAL A 104 0.84 13.91 7.31
CA VAL A 104 1.32 12.66 7.94
C VAL A 104 2.60 12.90 8.71
N LEU A 105 3.53 13.68 8.16
CA LEU A 105 4.78 14.02 8.84
C LEU A 105 4.50 14.80 10.13
N GLU A 106 3.60 15.77 10.09
CA GLU A 106 3.16 16.52 11.27
C GLU A 106 2.51 15.61 12.32
N LEU A 107 1.65 14.67 11.92
CA LEU A 107 1.07 13.71 12.85
C LEU A 107 2.13 12.84 13.52
N LEU A 108 3.15 12.41 12.77
CA LEU A 108 4.25 11.57 13.28
C LEU A 108 5.17 12.32 14.26
N THR A 109 5.40 13.61 14.05
CA THR A 109 6.33 14.45 14.86
C THR A 109 5.64 15.24 15.97
N SER A 110 4.31 15.18 16.07
CA SER A 110 3.53 15.84 17.12
C SER A 110 3.03 14.85 18.19
N GLY A 111 2.37 15.39 19.22
CA GLY A 111 1.67 14.63 20.26
C GLY A 111 2.52 14.33 21.50
N HIS A 112 1.99 13.49 22.40
CA HIS A 112 2.63 13.14 23.68
C HIS A 112 3.89 12.28 23.55
N SER A 113 4.15 11.78 22.35
CA SER A 113 5.16 10.75 22.10
C SER A 113 5.71 10.85 20.67
N PRO A 114 6.24 12.03 20.29
CA PRO A 114 6.60 12.31 18.91
C PRO A 114 7.70 11.37 18.44
N LEU A 115 7.68 11.03 17.15
CA LEU A 115 8.72 10.25 16.51
C LEU A 115 9.69 11.17 15.78
N LYS A 116 10.96 10.79 15.77
CA LYS A 116 11.97 11.43 14.95
C LYS A 116 11.88 10.89 13.53
N ILE A 117 11.76 11.77 12.54
CA ILE A 117 11.86 11.38 11.12
C ILE A 117 13.33 11.14 10.81
N GLU A 118 13.68 9.92 10.38
CA GLU A 118 15.02 9.60 9.91
C GLU A 118 15.15 9.77 8.39
N ARG A 119 14.12 9.37 7.64
CA ARG A 119 14.14 9.41 6.18
C ARG A 119 12.73 9.56 5.61
N VAL A 120 12.61 10.36 4.55
CA VAL A 120 11.40 10.46 3.72
C VAL A 120 11.84 10.30 2.28
N GLN A 121 11.29 9.33 1.57
CA GLN A 121 11.71 9.03 0.20
C GLN A 121 10.51 8.75 -0.70
N ASN A 122 10.49 9.40 -1.86
CA ASN A 122 9.60 9.02 -2.94
C ASN A 122 10.13 7.74 -3.59
N VAL A 123 9.31 6.69 -3.60
CA VAL A 123 9.62 5.35 -4.14
C VAL A 123 8.63 4.98 -5.24
N SER A 124 8.00 5.96 -5.89
CA SER A 124 6.94 5.73 -6.89
C SER A 124 7.43 4.88 -8.06
N HIS A 125 8.63 5.18 -8.57
CA HIS A 125 9.22 4.43 -9.69
C HIS A 125 9.51 2.97 -9.31
N ASP A 126 10.23 2.74 -8.21
CA ASP A 126 10.55 1.39 -7.73
C ASP A 126 9.28 0.58 -7.44
N TYR A 127 8.26 1.23 -6.87
CA TYR A 127 6.97 0.61 -6.62
C TYR A 127 6.22 0.27 -7.91
N ALA A 128 6.22 1.14 -8.92
CA ALA A 128 5.63 0.85 -10.22
C ALA A 128 6.31 -0.34 -10.91
N LEU A 129 7.65 -0.43 -10.85
CA LEU A 129 8.41 -1.59 -11.35
C LEU A 129 8.05 -2.88 -10.61
N PHE A 130 7.89 -2.81 -9.29
CA PHE A 130 7.43 -3.93 -8.47
C PHE A 130 6.02 -4.39 -8.90
N LEU A 131 5.06 -3.47 -9.05
CA LEU A 131 3.69 -3.80 -9.49
C LEU A 131 3.67 -4.43 -10.89
N ASN A 132 4.44 -3.88 -11.84
CA ASN A 132 4.56 -4.44 -13.19
C ASN A 132 5.18 -5.85 -13.18
N SER A 133 6.15 -6.10 -12.29
CA SER A 133 6.74 -7.43 -12.13
C SER A 133 5.75 -8.41 -11.50
N HIS A 134 4.93 -7.95 -10.55
CA HIS A 134 3.85 -8.75 -9.99
C HIS A 134 2.82 -9.16 -11.05
N VAL A 135 2.40 -8.23 -11.92
CA VAL A 135 1.47 -8.53 -13.02
C VAL A 135 2.06 -9.55 -13.99
N ARG A 136 3.33 -9.38 -14.39
CA ARG A 136 4.03 -10.36 -15.25
C ARG A 136 4.05 -11.74 -14.61
N ASN A 137 4.33 -11.85 -13.32
CA ASN A 137 4.28 -13.13 -12.61
C ASN A 137 2.85 -13.74 -12.62
N LEU A 138 1.79 -12.93 -12.49
CA LEU A 138 0.41 -13.41 -12.59
C LEU A 138 0.01 -13.85 -14.01
N GLU A 139 0.73 -13.39 -15.03
CA GLU A 139 0.46 -13.63 -16.46
C GLU A 139 1.26 -14.81 -16.99
N ASP A 140 2.57 -14.79 -16.78
CA ASP A 140 3.54 -15.64 -17.47
C ASP A 140 3.87 -16.90 -16.67
N ASP A 141 3.82 -16.84 -15.33
CA ASP A 141 4.06 -18.00 -14.46
C ASP A 141 2.75 -18.79 -14.27
N ALA A 142 2.68 -19.95 -14.92
CA ALA A 142 1.52 -20.82 -14.87
C ALA A 142 1.22 -21.35 -13.46
N GLN A 143 2.25 -21.55 -12.62
CA GLN A 143 2.10 -22.03 -11.25
C GLN A 143 1.56 -20.91 -10.34
N VAL A 144 2.12 -19.70 -10.43
CA VAL A 144 1.62 -18.52 -9.69
C VAL A 144 0.17 -18.24 -10.07
N ARG A 145 -0.13 -18.22 -11.38
CA ARG A 145 -1.49 -18.04 -11.88
C ARG A 145 -2.44 -19.15 -11.40
N GLY A 146 -2.02 -20.40 -11.52
CA GLY A 146 -2.81 -21.57 -11.10
C GLY A 146 -3.16 -21.50 -9.62
N ASN A 147 -2.18 -21.23 -8.76
CA ASN A 147 -2.36 -21.07 -7.33
C ASN A 147 -3.30 -19.89 -7.00
N PHE A 148 -3.13 -18.75 -7.68
CA PHE A 148 -3.99 -17.58 -7.47
C PHE A 148 -5.44 -17.87 -7.86
N VAL A 149 -5.66 -18.43 -9.05
CA VAL A 149 -7.00 -18.75 -9.57
C VAL A 149 -7.66 -19.83 -8.72
N HIS A 150 -6.92 -20.83 -8.25
CA HIS A 150 -7.44 -21.86 -7.36
C HIS A 150 -7.96 -21.24 -6.04
N ARG A 151 -7.20 -20.33 -5.44
CA ARG A 151 -7.52 -19.73 -4.15
C ARG A 151 -8.58 -18.64 -4.20
N TRP A 152 -8.56 -17.79 -5.23
CA TRP A 152 -9.41 -16.58 -5.29
C TRP A 152 -10.38 -16.55 -6.48
N GLY A 153 -10.24 -17.48 -7.42
CA GLY A 153 -11.05 -17.57 -8.62
C GLY A 153 -10.59 -16.66 -9.76
N MET A 154 -11.02 -17.03 -10.98
CA MET A 154 -10.65 -16.34 -12.22
C MET A 154 -11.04 -14.86 -12.22
N ARG A 155 -12.20 -14.51 -11.65
CA ARG A 155 -12.66 -13.11 -11.55
C ARG A 155 -11.70 -12.25 -10.74
N LYS A 156 -11.19 -12.76 -9.61
CA LYS A 156 -10.25 -12.04 -8.76
C LYS A 156 -8.89 -11.92 -9.40
N TRP A 157 -8.42 -12.97 -10.09
CA TRP A 157 -7.20 -12.89 -10.87
C TRP A 157 -7.25 -11.78 -11.93
N ARG A 158 -8.34 -11.67 -12.71
CA ARG A 158 -8.53 -10.59 -13.69
C ARG A 158 -8.55 -9.21 -13.03
N GLN A 159 -9.29 -9.08 -11.93
CA GLN A 159 -9.37 -7.82 -11.19
C GLN A 159 -8.00 -7.40 -10.63
N GLU A 160 -7.24 -8.34 -10.06
CA GLU A 160 -5.92 -8.08 -9.49
C GLU A 160 -4.95 -7.61 -10.56
N ARG A 161 -4.87 -8.33 -11.70
CA ARG A 161 -4.06 -7.91 -12.84
C ARG A 161 -4.41 -6.50 -13.30
N PHE A 162 -5.70 -6.27 -13.59
CA PHE A 162 -6.16 -4.98 -14.09
C PHE A 162 -5.83 -3.84 -13.13
N LEU A 163 -6.21 -3.96 -11.85
CA LEU A 163 -6.02 -2.86 -10.88
C LEU A 163 -4.54 -2.64 -10.53
N THR A 164 -3.72 -3.70 -10.50
CA THR A 164 -2.28 -3.58 -10.25
C THR A 164 -1.56 -2.93 -11.42
N SER A 165 -1.87 -3.32 -12.66
CA SER A 165 -1.38 -2.60 -13.86
C SER A 165 -1.82 -1.14 -13.86
N TRP A 166 -3.07 -0.88 -13.45
CA TRP A 166 -3.61 0.46 -13.38
C TRP A 166 -2.89 1.33 -12.34
N GLU A 167 -2.65 0.79 -11.15
CA GLU A 167 -1.90 1.47 -10.08
C GLU A 167 -0.47 1.78 -10.54
N ALA A 168 0.21 0.83 -11.20
CA ALA A 168 1.53 1.07 -11.79
C ALA A 168 1.51 2.17 -12.85
N GLY A 169 0.51 2.16 -13.74
CA GLY A 169 0.30 3.19 -14.75
C GLY A 169 0.05 4.58 -14.14
N ALA A 170 -0.78 4.66 -13.10
CA ALA A 170 -1.08 5.90 -12.40
C ALA A 170 0.16 6.49 -11.70
N MET A 171 1.03 5.65 -11.14
CA MET A 171 2.33 6.06 -10.58
C MET A 171 3.26 6.60 -11.68
N ASN A 172 3.40 5.87 -12.79
CA ASN A 172 4.25 6.29 -13.92
C ASN A 172 3.77 7.57 -14.60
N ALA A 173 2.46 7.80 -14.61
CA ALA A 173 1.85 9.00 -15.16
C ALA A 173 1.87 10.21 -14.19
N GLY A 174 2.45 10.07 -12.99
CA GLY A 174 2.48 11.14 -11.99
C GLY A 174 1.11 11.50 -11.42
N LEU A 175 0.15 10.57 -11.44
CA LEU A 175 -1.17 10.77 -10.84
C LEU A 175 -1.20 10.37 -9.36
N LEU A 176 -0.35 9.40 -9.01
CA LEU A 176 -0.14 8.90 -7.66
C LEU A 176 1.35 8.95 -7.35
N GLU A 177 1.65 9.15 -6.07
CA GLU A 177 3.00 9.04 -5.54
C GLU A 177 3.04 8.04 -4.38
N ARG A 178 4.08 7.21 -4.34
CA ARG A 178 4.37 6.33 -3.20
C ARG A 178 5.54 6.88 -2.42
N TRP A 179 5.36 6.99 -1.12
CA TRP A 179 6.36 7.47 -0.17
C TRP A 179 6.67 6.41 0.87
N THR A 180 7.96 6.28 1.21
CA THR A 180 8.43 5.54 2.38
C THR A 180 8.96 6.53 3.41
N ILE A 181 8.50 6.40 4.65
CA ILE A 181 8.88 7.24 5.78
C ILE A 181 9.51 6.31 6.83
N VAL A 182 10.75 6.59 7.21
CA VAL A 182 11.43 5.90 8.31
C VAL A 182 11.40 6.81 9.53
N VAL A 183 10.83 6.30 10.61
CA VAL A 183 10.71 7.01 11.88
C VAL A 183 11.36 6.22 13.00
N GLN A 184 11.87 6.93 13.99
CA GLN A 184 12.49 6.36 15.18
C GLN A 184 11.83 6.90 16.45
N LYS A 185 11.58 6.03 17.42
CA LYS A 185 11.20 6.45 18.78
C LYS A 185 12.46 6.88 19.53
N SER A 186 12.47 8.12 20.02
CA SER A 186 13.54 8.64 20.88
C SER A 186 13.41 8.17 22.33
#